data_AF-Q32ZC6-F1
#
_entry.id   AF-Q32ZC6-F1
#
_cell.length_a   1.000
_cell.length_b   1.000
_cell.length_c   1.000
_cell.angle_alpha   90.00
_cell.angle_beta   90.00
_cell.angle_gamma   90.00
#
_symmetry.space_group_name_H-M   'P 1'
#
loop_
_entity.id
_entity.type
_entity.pdbx_description
1 polymer ?
#
loop_
_entity_poly.entity_id
_entity_poly.type
_entity_poly.pdbx_seq_one_letter_code
_entity_poly.pdbx_strand_id
1 'polypeptide(L)'
;VADGPGWCYDETKLHSRTVLQSFSRGLDEVSSITRGFLCVLSSAFGKDTRLNQVSGPVGIARIAKNFFDHGFNAYIAFLAMFSWAIGFMNLLPIPILDGGHLITFLLEMIRGKSLGVSVTRVITRMGLCIILFLFFLGIRNDIYGLMQ
;
A
#
# COMPACT_ATOMS: atom_id res chain seq x y z
N VAL A 1 16.70 5.66 -21.33
CA VAL A 1 16.04 6.77 -20.61
C VAL A 1 14.57 6.42 -20.60
N ALA A 2 14.13 5.73 -19.55
CA ALA A 2 12.80 5.14 -19.51
C ALA A 2 11.80 6.21 -19.05
N ASP A 3 10.75 6.39 -19.86
CA ASP A 3 9.63 7.28 -19.60
C ASP A 3 9.04 6.97 -18.22
N GLY A 4 9.30 7.86 -17.26
CA GLY A 4 8.65 7.85 -15.96
C GLY A 4 7.13 8.04 -16.14
N PRO A 5 6.31 7.57 -15.19
CA PRO A 5 4.87 7.77 -15.27
C PRO A 5 4.60 9.28 -15.41
N GLY A 6 3.82 9.66 -16.43
CA GLY A 6 3.62 11.02 -16.94
C GLY A 6 2.94 12.00 -15.99
N TRP A 7 3.46 12.13 -14.77
CA TRP A 7 3.04 13.10 -13.76
C TRP A 7 3.85 14.38 -13.92
N CYS A 8 3.88 14.94 -15.13
CA CYS A 8 4.36 16.30 -15.32
C CYS A 8 3.17 17.23 -15.03
N TYR A 9 3.05 17.67 -13.77
CA TYR A 9 2.09 18.70 -13.40
C TYR A 9 2.57 20.03 -13.97
N ASP A 10 1.91 20.48 -15.03
CA ASP A 10 2.13 21.79 -15.62
C ASP A 10 1.60 22.88 -14.69
N GLU A 11 2.48 23.47 -13.88
CA GLU A 11 2.16 24.55 -12.93
C GLU A 11 1.66 25.82 -13.64
N THR A 12 1.88 25.96 -14.95
CA THR A 12 1.47 27.15 -15.71
C THR A 12 -0.02 27.19 -16.06
N LYS A 13 -0.77 26.12 -15.75
CA LYS A 13 -2.22 26.06 -15.94
C LYS A 13 -2.96 25.78 -14.63
N LEU A 14 -2.89 26.71 -13.69
CA LEU A 14 -3.99 26.95 -12.73
C LEU A 14 -5.22 27.49 -13.49
N HIS A 15 -5.79 26.63 -14.35
CA HIS A 15 -7.10 26.88 -14.90
C HIS A 15 -8.07 26.77 -13.72
N SER A 16 -8.95 27.75 -13.54
CA SER A 16 -10.01 27.78 -12.53
C SER A 16 -10.96 26.59 -12.74
N ARG A 17 -10.54 25.40 -12.31
CA ARG A 17 -11.38 24.21 -12.36
C ARG A 17 -12.42 24.35 -11.27
N THR A 18 -13.68 24.21 -11.65
CA THR A 18 -14.78 24.14 -10.71
C THR A 18 -14.52 22.98 -9.75
N VAL A 19 -14.87 23.14 -8.47
CA VAL A 19 -14.71 22.11 -7.42
C VAL A 19 -15.17 20.72 -7.89
N LEU A 20 -16.25 20.69 -8.67
CA LEU A 20 -16.82 19.48 -9.25
C LEU A 20 -15.87 18.74 -10.22
N GLN A 21 -15.12 19.47 -11.05
CA GLN A 21 -14.18 18.90 -12.04
C GLN A 21 -12.91 18.36 -11.36
N SER A 22 -12.47 19.00 -10.29
CA SER A 22 -11.35 18.50 -9.48
C SER A 22 -11.73 17.22 -8.75
N PHE A 23 -12.97 17.14 -8.25
CA PHE A 23 -13.50 15.92 -7.64
C PHE A 23 -13.62 14.76 -8.64
N SER A 24 -14.22 14.98 -9.81
CA SER A 24 -14.36 13.92 -10.82
C SER A 24 -13.01 13.39 -11.29
N ARG A 25 -12.04 14.28 -11.52
CA ARG A 25 -10.67 13.89 -11.88
C ARG A 25 -9.97 13.13 -10.76
N GLY A 26 -10.25 13.46 -9.49
CA GLY A 26 -9.77 12.70 -8.34
C GLY A 26 -10.31 11.27 -8.32
N LEU A 27 -11.56 11.04 -8.71
CA LEU A 27 -12.13 9.69 -8.84
C LEU A 27 -11.46 8.89 -9.96
N ASP A 28 -11.23 9.52 -11.12
CA ASP A 28 -10.51 8.89 -12.23
C ASP A 28 -9.09 8.48 -11.82
N GLU A 29 -8.42 9.34 -11.05
CA GLU A 29 -7.08 9.12 -10.52
C GLU A 29 -7.04 7.93 -9.54
N VAL A 30 -7.97 7.90 -8.59
CA VAL A 30 -8.12 6.76 -7.67
C VAL A 30 -8.35 5.45 -8.43
N SER A 31 -9.18 5.46 -9.47
CA SER A 31 -9.40 4.30 -10.34
C SER A 31 -8.13 3.87 -11.08
N SER A 32 -7.31 4.82 -11.54
CA SER A 32 -6.00 4.54 -12.14
C SER A 32 -5.06 3.86 -11.15
N ILE A 33 -4.89 4.46 -9.96
CA ILE A 33 -4.05 3.91 -8.88
C ILE A 33 -4.52 2.51 -8.47
N THR A 34 -5.83 2.31 -8.36
CA THR A 34 -6.44 1.01 -8.03
C THR A 34 -6.05 -0.07 -9.03
N ARG A 35 -6.14 0.23 -10.33
CA ARG A 35 -5.77 -0.71 -11.41
C ARG A 35 -4.28 -1.02 -11.39
N GLY A 36 -3.43 -0.02 -11.15
CA GLY A 36 -1.99 -0.21 -10.96
C GLY A 36 -1.67 -1.16 -9.80
N PHE A 37 -2.31 -0.94 -8.64
CA PHE A 37 -2.18 -1.80 -7.47
C PHE A 37 -2.61 -3.25 -7.74
N LEU A 38 -3.76 -3.44 -8.41
CA LEU A 38 -4.24 -4.79 -8.78
C LEU A 38 -3.29 -5.50 -9.73
N CYS A 39 -2.66 -4.78 -10.67
CA CYS A 39 -1.66 -5.33 -11.58
C CYS A 39 -0.38 -5.78 -10.85
N VAL A 40 0.09 -4.99 -9.88
CA VAL A 40 1.23 -5.38 -9.04
C VAL A 40 0.89 -6.59 -8.17
N LEU A 41 -0.31 -6.61 -7.58
CA LEU A 41 -0.77 -7.73 -6.77
C LEU A 41 -0.89 -9.01 -7.58
N SER A 42 -1.45 -8.96 -8.80
CA SER A 42 -1.55 -10.12 -9.67
C SER A 42 -0.18 -10.62 -10.12
N SER A 43 0.76 -9.71 -10.36
CA SER A 43 2.15 -10.04 -10.66
C SER A 43 2.86 -10.72 -9.49
N ALA A 44 2.47 -10.42 -8.24
CA ALA A 44 3.01 -11.06 -7.05
C ALA A 44 2.64 -12.55 -6.95
N PHE A 45 1.51 -12.97 -7.53
CA PHE A 45 1.13 -14.38 -7.66
C PHE A 45 1.73 -15.05 -8.91
N GLY A 46 2.36 -14.29 -9.80
CA GLY A 46 3.12 -14.77 -10.96
C GLY A 46 4.54 -15.23 -10.62
N LYS A 47 5.19 -15.97 -11.53
CA LYS A 47 6.52 -16.58 -11.33
C LYS A 47 7.71 -15.61 -11.32
N ASP A 48 7.52 -14.32 -11.66
CA ASP A 48 8.61 -13.35 -11.87
C ASP A 48 8.85 -12.39 -10.69
N THR A 49 8.59 -12.83 -9.46
CA THR A 49 8.90 -12.01 -8.28
C THR A 49 10.36 -12.13 -7.88
N ARG A 50 11.20 -11.18 -8.33
CA ARG A 50 12.54 -10.99 -7.78
C ARG A 50 12.43 -10.54 -6.31
N LEU A 51 12.72 -11.47 -5.39
CA LEU A 51 12.70 -11.28 -3.93
C LEU A 51 13.61 -10.14 -3.41
N ASN A 52 14.44 -9.54 -4.26
CA ASN A 52 15.37 -8.47 -3.90
C ASN A 52 14.73 -7.06 -3.85
N GLN A 53 13.41 -6.93 -4.04
CA GLN A 53 12.72 -5.63 -4.06
C GLN A 53 11.93 -5.31 -2.79
N VAL A 54 12.16 -6.02 -1.68
CA VAL A 54 11.51 -5.72 -0.41
C VAL A 54 12.16 -4.47 0.20
N SER A 55 11.64 -3.29 -0.12
CA SER A 55 12.06 -2.04 0.51
C SER A 55 11.56 -2.02 1.96
N GLY A 56 12.46 -1.91 2.94
CA GLY A 56 12.07 -1.72 4.32
C GLY A 56 11.73 -0.25 4.63
N PRO A 57 11.50 0.08 5.92
CA PRO A 57 11.16 1.44 6.36
C PRO A 57 12.13 2.53 5.89
N VAL A 58 13.43 2.22 5.84
CA VAL A 58 14.47 3.16 5.40
C VAL A 58 14.40 3.37 3.89
N GLY A 59 14.17 2.31 3.11
CA GLY A 59 13.94 2.42 1.67
C GLY A 59 12.74 3.30 1.35
N ILE A 60 11.62 3.13 2.08
CA ILE A 60 10.42 3.95 1.93
C ILE A 60 10.72 5.41 2.28
N ALA A 61 11.46 5.68 3.35
CA ALA A 61 11.86 7.04 3.73
C ALA A 61 12.73 7.72 2.65
N ARG A 62 13.63 6.98 2.00
CA ARG A 62 14.41 7.49 0.86
C ARG A 62 13.54 7.82 -0.34
N ILE A 63 12.56 6.97 -0.66
CA ILE A 63 11.60 7.22 -1.74
C ILE A 63 10.79 8.49 -1.43
N ALA A 64 10.26 8.61 -0.21
CA ALA A 64 9.53 9.80 0.22
C ALA A 64 10.37 11.07 0.12
N LYS A 65 11.65 11.01 0.53
CA LYS A 65 12.59 12.12 0.37
C LYS A 65 12.80 12.49 -1.10
N ASN A 66 12.98 11.50 -1.98
CA ASN A 66 13.15 11.75 -3.41
C ASN A 66 11.94 12.51 -3.97
N PHE A 67 10.71 12.12 -3.63
CA PHE A 67 9.50 12.85 -4.06
C PHE A 67 9.43 14.27 -3.47
N PHE A 68 9.85 14.45 -2.22
CA PHE A 68 9.94 15.79 -1.61
C PHE A 68 10.94 16.70 -2.36
N ASP A 69 12.10 16.15 -2.72
CA ASP A 69 13.15 16.89 -3.46
C ASP A 69 12.70 17.27 -4.89
N HIS A 70 11.70 16.58 -5.46
CA HIS A 70 11.07 16.91 -6.75
C HIS A 70 9.95 17.96 -6.66
N GLY A 71 9.66 18.46 -5.45
CA GLY A 71 8.70 19.53 -5.21
C GLY A 71 7.44 19.11 -4.44
N PHE A 72 6.73 20.10 -3.91
CA PHE A 72 5.60 19.87 -3.01
C PHE A 72 4.44 19.12 -3.69
N ASN A 73 4.17 19.42 -4.97
CA ASN A 73 3.12 18.75 -5.73
C ASN A 73 3.40 17.26 -5.93
N ALA A 74 4.65 16.89 -6.23
CA ALA A 74 5.08 15.50 -6.35
C ALA A 74 4.99 14.76 -5.01
N TYR A 75 5.31 15.44 -3.90
CA TYR A 75 5.18 14.88 -2.56
C TYR A 75 3.72 14.60 -2.16
N ILE A 76 2.79 15.49 -2.48
CA ILE A 76 1.35 15.27 -2.23
C ILE A 76 0.82 14.10 -3.06
N ALA A 77 1.23 13.98 -4.33
CA ALA A 77 0.87 12.84 -5.17
C ALA A 77 1.41 11.51 -4.60
N PHE A 78 2.67 11.51 -4.13
CA PHE A 78 3.24 10.37 -3.41
C PHE A 78 2.44 10.00 -2.16
N LEU A 79 2.08 10.99 -1.32
CA LEU A 79 1.27 10.76 -0.13
C LEU A 79 -0.12 10.19 -0.47
N ALA A 80 -0.75 10.66 -1.54
CA ALA A 80 -2.04 10.13 -2.00
C ALA A 80 -1.93 8.66 -2.41
N MET A 81 -0.91 8.31 -3.21
CA MET A 81 -0.63 6.93 -3.60
C MET A 81 -0.30 6.06 -2.38
N PHE A 82 0.53 6.55 -1.45
CA PHE A 82 0.93 5.81 -0.26
C PHE A 82 -0.23 5.60 0.72
N SER A 83 -1.10 6.60 0.89
CA SER A 83 -2.34 6.49 1.66
C SER A 83 -3.26 5.43 1.08
N TRP A 84 -3.42 5.41 -0.26
CA TRP A 84 -4.18 4.37 -0.94
C TRP A 84 -3.56 2.98 -0.70
N ALA A 85 -2.24 2.86 -0.79
CA ALA A 85 -1.51 1.62 -0.57
C ALA A 85 -1.76 1.04 0.84
N ILE A 86 -1.63 1.86 1.88
CA ILE A 86 -1.86 1.44 3.27
C ILE A 86 -3.33 1.09 3.48
N GLY A 87 -4.25 1.92 2.97
CA GLY A 87 -5.68 1.65 3.03
C GLY A 87 -6.02 0.30 2.39
N PHE A 88 -5.52 0.06 1.18
CA PHE A 88 -5.70 -1.19 0.46
C PHE A 88 -5.08 -2.39 1.20
N MET A 89 -3.87 -2.25 1.74
CA MET A 89 -3.24 -3.29 2.56
C MET A 89 -4.06 -3.62 3.81
N ASN A 90 -4.68 -2.63 4.45
CA ASN A 90 -5.56 -2.85 5.60
C ASN A 90 -6.85 -3.61 5.26
N LEU A 91 -7.30 -3.58 4.00
CA LEU A 91 -8.45 -4.35 3.51
C LEU A 91 -8.10 -5.81 3.17
N LEU A 92 -6.81 -6.16 3.11
CA LEU A 92 -6.38 -7.53 2.78
C LEU A 92 -6.77 -8.53 3.88
N PRO A 93 -6.90 -9.82 3.53
CA PRO A 93 -7.26 -10.92 4.45
C PRO A 93 -6.14 -11.27 5.45
N ILE A 94 -5.50 -10.29 6.07
CA ILE A 94 -4.35 -10.48 6.96
C ILE A 94 -4.82 -10.41 8.42
N PRO A 95 -4.59 -11.45 9.23
CA PRO A 95 -4.88 -11.41 10.66
C PRO A 95 -4.24 -10.19 11.36
N ILE A 96 -5.01 -9.50 12.22
CA ILE A 96 -4.72 -8.20 12.91
C ILE A 96 -5.10 -6.96 12.12
N LEU A 97 -5.08 -6.98 10.79
CA LEU A 97 -5.53 -5.84 9.99
C LEU A 97 -7.06 -5.84 9.93
N ASP A 98 -7.66 -4.68 9.63
CA ASP A 98 -9.11 -4.49 9.59
C ASP A 98 -9.82 -5.48 8.65
N GLY A 99 -9.19 -5.84 7.52
CA GLY A 99 -9.66 -6.83 6.57
C GLY A 99 -9.66 -8.27 7.10
N GLY A 100 -8.78 -8.59 8.05
CA GLY A 100 -8.81 -9.87 8.76
C GLY A 100 -10.07 -10.01 9.62
N HIS A 101 -10.46 -8.94 10.31
CA HIS A 101 -11.70 -8.90 11.08
C HIS A 101 -12.93 -8.98 10.17
N LEU A 102 -12.91 -8.26 9.04
CA LEU A 102 -13.98 -8.32 8.03
C LEU A 102 -14.27 -9.76 7.61
N ILE A 103 -13.24 -10.57 7.33
CA ILE A 103 -13.42 -11.98 6.94
C ILE A 103 -13.94 -12.84 8.08
N THR A 104 -13.47 -12.62 9.31
CA THR A 104 -14.00 -13.35 10.46
C THR A 104 -15.49 -13.07 10.66
N PHE A 105 -15.94 -11.83 10.45
CA PHE A 105 -17.36 -11.47 10.52
C PHE A 105 -18.16 -12.04 9.35
N LEU A 106 -17.63 -12.03 8.13
CA LEU A 106 -18.27 -12.71 6.98
C LEU A 106 -18.44 -14.20 7.25
N LEU A 107 -17.41 -14.86 7.80
CA LEU A 107 -17.48 -16.28 8.17
C LEU A 107 -18.49 -16.53 9.29
N GLU A 108 -18.56 -15.66 10.29
CA GLU A 108 -19.55 -15.73 11.37
C GLU A 108 -20.97 -15.56 10.84
N MET A 109 -21.18 -14.64 9.89
CA MET A 109 -22.46 -14.41 9.22
C MET A 109 -22.91 -15.64 8.41
N ILE A 110 -22.00 -16.25 7.64
CA ILE A 110 -22.30 -17.46 6.85
C ILE A 110 -22.56 -18.66 7.77
N ARG A 111 -21.78 -18.80 8.85
CA ARG A 111 -21.87 -19.93 9.78
C ARG A 111 -23.01 -19.78 10.80
N GLY A 112 -23.55 -18.57 10.97
CA GLY A 112 -24.57 -18.23 11.95
C GLY A 112 -24.14 -18.42 13.41
N LYS A 113 -22.84 -18.63 13.66
CA LYS A 113 -22.29 -18.94 15.00
C LYS A 113 -20.95 -18.26 15.18
N SER A 114 -20.80 -17.64 16.35
CA SER A 114 -19.58 -16.91 16.71
C SER A 114 -18.33 -17.77 16.63
N LEU A 115 -17.25 -17.16 16.16
CA LEU A 115 -15.92 -17.76 16.22
C LEU A 115 -15.48 -17.75 17.68
N GLY A 116 -15.11 -18.93 18.20
CA GLY A 116 -14.69 -19.04 19.60
C GLY A 116 -13.52 -18.11 19.90
N VAL A 117 -13.57 -17.41 21.03
CA VAL A 117 -12.56 -16.42 21.47
C VAL A 117 -11.14 -17.00 21.42
N SER A 118 -10.98 -18.29 21.69
CA SER A 118 -9.70 -19.00 21.62
C SER A 118 -9.13 -19.06 20.19
N VAL A 119 -9.98 -19.27 19.18
CA VAL A 119 -9.56 -19.35 17.77
C VAL A 119 -9.10 -18.00 17.28
N THR A 120 -9.89 -16.95 17.52
CA THR A 120 -9.53 -15.57 17.16
C THR A 120 -8.22 -15.16 17.82
N ARG A 121 -8.04 -15.46 19.12
CA ARG A 121 -6.80 -15.15 19.84
C ARG A 121 -5.57 -15.83 19.24
N VAL A 122 -5.69 -17.08 18.80
CA VAL A 122 -4.58 -17.81 18.15
C VAL A 122 -4.27 -17.20 16.79
N ILE A 123 -5.29 -16.94 15.97
CA ILE A 123 -5.12 -16.34 14.63
C ILE A 123 -4.46 -14.96 14.73
N THR A 124 -4.93 -14.11 15.65
CA THR A 124 -4.34 -12.79 15.90
C THR A 124 -2.88 -12.92 16.35
N ARG A 125 -2.56 -13.80 17.31
CA ARG A 125 -1.16 -13.99 17.76
C ARG A 125 -0.25 -14.48 16.64
N MET A 126 -0.72 -15.43 15.84
CA MET A 126 0.03 -15.94 14.68
C MET A 126 0.28 -14.83 13.65
N GLY A 127 -0.73 -14.02 13.36
CA GLY A 127 -0.59 -12.82 12.52
C GLY A 127 0.49 -11.88 13.06
N LEU A 128 0.52 -11.65 14.37
CA LEU A 128 1.44 -10.69 14.99
C LEU A 128 2.87 -11.19 14.83
N CYS A 129 3.08 -12.47 15.11
CA CYS A 129 4.38 -13.11 14.93
C CYS A 129 4.87 -13.01 13.49
N ILE A 130 3.99 -13.22 12.50
CA ILE A 130 4.34 -13.11 11.08
C ILE A 130 4.70 -11.67 10.71
N ILE A 131 3.90 -10.69 11.11
CA ILE A 131 4.15 -9.27 10.83
C ILE A 131 5.47 -8.83 11.47
N LEU A 132 5.70 -9.17 12.73
CA LEU A 132 6.95 -8.87 13.42
C LEU A 132 8.14 -9.53 12.74
N PHE A 133 8.02 -10.80 12.33
CA PHE A 133 9.06 -11.51 11.59
C PHE A 133 9.39 -10.81 10.27
N LEU A 134 8.38 -10.43 9.48
CA LEU A 134 8.56 -9.66 8.25
C LEU A 134 9.19 -8.29 8.50
N PHE A 135 8.80 -7.61 9.59
CA PHE A 135 9.38 -6.32 9.97
C PHE A 135 10.88 -6.45 10.28
N PHE A 136 11.29 -7.47 11.05
CA PHE A 136 12.70 -7.76 11.29
C PHE A 136 13.46 -8.12 10.00
N LEU A 137 12.86 -8.89 9.09
CA LEU A 137 13.44 -9.17 7.78
C LEU A 137 13.64 -7.91 6.94
N GLY A 138 12.67 -6.99 6.96
CA GLY A 138 12.74 -5.70 6.26
C GLY A 138 13.85 -4.80 6.80
N ILE A 139 13.93 -4.65 8.13
CA ILE A 139 15.04 -3.91 8.78
C ILE A 139 16.39 -4.52 8.42
N ARG A 140 16.49 -5.86 8.46
CA ARG A 140 17.72 -6.55 8.07
C ARG A 140 18.09 -6.22 6.62
N ASN A 141 17.11 -6.23 5.70
CA ASN A 141 17.35 -5.89 4.30
C ASN A 141 17.82 -4.44 4.10
N ASP A 142 17.18 -3.50 4.81
CA ASP A 142 17.59 -2.09 4.80
C ASP A 142 19.02 -1.90 5.30
N ILE A 143 19.40 -2.56 6.40
CA ILE A 143 20.77 -2.50 6.94
C ILE A 143 21.78 -2.99 5.90
N TYR A 144 21.52 -4.10 5.21
CA TYR A 144 22.39 -4.57 4.14
C TYR A 144 22.47 -3.57 2.97
N GLY A 145 21.34 -2.98 2.59
CA GLY A 145 21.28 -1.94 1.55
C GLY A 145 21.97 -0.62 1.93
N LEU A 146 22.24 -0.38 3.22
CA LEU A 146 23.02 0.79 3.69
C LEU A 146 24.53 0.55 3.72
N MET A 147 24.96 -0.71 3.83
CA MET A 147 26.39 -1.07 3.88
C MET A 147 27.02 -1.24 2.50
N GLN A 148 26.22 -1.25 1.43
CA GLN A 148 26.65 -1.29 0.03
C GLN A 148 26.65 0.12 -0.56
#